data_AF-A0A1S3DPF3-F1
#
_entry.id   AF-A0A1S3DPF3-F1
#
_cell.length_a   1.000
_cell.length_b   1.000
_cell.length_c   1.000
_cell.angle_alpha   90.00
_cell.angle_beta   90.00
_cell.angle_gamma   90.00
#
_symmetry.space_group_name_H-M   'P 1'
#
loop_
_entity.id
_entity.type
_entity.pdbx_description
1 polymer ?
#
loop_
_entity_poly.entity_id
_entity_poly.type
_entity_poly.pdbx_seq_one_letter_code
_entity_poly.pdbx_strand_id
1 'polypeptide(L)'
;YWWWGTRGEASGWFPSAFVRLRVSQEDTVEDCLAALASGGSKTLRRRTSISLLSNDQVRSRVVRELINTERDFVKVLHDVSEGYLAECRRRNDMFSPEQIQTIFGNLEDILAFQSSFLEDLETKLDWDAPYKSCIGETFLKHKSGFRMYSEYCNSHPMAIATLQELYQHNNYSKFFEACRLMRGLIEIPLDGYLLTPVQRICKYPLQLAELLKYTKVNI
;
A
#
# COMPACT_ATOMS: atom_id res chain seq x y z
N TYR A 1 1.37 13.35 -10.61
CA TYR A 1 0.05 12.68 -10.58
C TYR A 1 -0.90 13.45 -9.67
N TRP A 2 -1.80 14.27 -10.24
CA TRP A 2 -2.80 15.07 -9.52
C TRP A 2 -4.18 14.75 -10.07
N TRP A 3 -5.18 14.61 -9.19
CA TRP A 3 -6.57 14.36 -9.55
C TRP A 3 -7.44 15.54 -9.13
N TRP A 4 -8.49 15.82 -9.91
CA TRP A 4 -9.52 16.78 -9.53
C TRP A 4 -10.65 16.04 -8.82
N GLY A 5 -11.13 16.56 -7.69
CA GLY A 5 -12.21 15.92 -6.93
C GLY A 5 -13.09 16.92 -6.20
N THR A 6 -14.17 16.38 -5.65
CA THR A 6 -15.22 17.15 -4.97
C THR A 6 -15.57 16.49 -3.64
N ARG A 7 -15.76 17.28 -2.59
CA ARG A 7 -16.28 16.83 -1.29
C ARG A 7 -17.29 17.85 -0.77
N GLY A 8 -18.58 17.48 -0.79
CA GLY A 8 -19.65 18.43 -0.53
C GLY A 8 -19.63 19.53 -1.60
N GLU A 9 -19.62 20.79 -1.17
CA GLU A 9 -19.53 21.95 -2.07
C GLU A 9 -18.09 22.32 -2.47
N ALA A 10 -17.08 21.75 -1.81
CA ALA A 10 -15.68 22.03 -2.12
C ALA A 10 -15.19 21.20 -3.32
N SER A 11 -14.41 21.82 -4.21
CA SER A 11 -13.74 21.15 -5.33
C SER A 11 -12.29 21.61 -5.45
N GLY A 12 -11.41 20.75 -5.93
CA GLY A 12 -10.00 21.10 -6.07
C GLY A 12 -9.11 19.95 -6.52
N TRP A 13 -7.85 20.30 -6.80
CA TRP A 13 -6.79 19.33 -7.09
C TRP A 13 -6.29 18.70 -5.78
N PHE A 14 -6.09 17.39 -5.79
CA PHE A 14 -5.45 16.65 -4.70
C PHE A 14 -4.46 15.62 -5.26
N PRO A 15 -3.39 15.26 -4.52
CA PRO A 15 -2.42 14.31 -5.01
C PRO A 15 -2.98 12.89 -4.92
N SER A 16 -2.94 12.15 -6.03
CA SER A 16 -3.53 10.79 -6.10
C SER A 16 -2.80 9.77 -5.22
N ALA A 17 -1.53 10.02 -4.87
CA ALA A 17 -0.76 9.15 -3.99
C ALA A 17 -1.31 9.05 -2.56
N PHE A 18 -2.14 10.01 -2.15
CA PHE A 18 -2.72 10.11 -0.81
C PHE A 18 -4.12 9.50 -0.71
N VAL A 19 -4.58 8.82 -1.76
CA VAL A 19 -5.89 8.16 -1.77
C VAL A 19 -5.76 6.67 -2.12
N ARG A 20 -6.71 5.88 -1.65
CA ARG A 20 -6.96 4.51 -2.10
C ARG A 20 -8.31 4.47 -2.79
N LEU A 21 -8.36 3.92 -4.00
CA LEU A 21 -9.61 3.63 -4.68
C LEU A 21 -10.30 2.44 -4.01
N ARG A 22 -11.62 2.52 -3.87
CA ARG A 22 -12.43 1.38 -3.42
C ARG A 22 -12.43 0.28 -4.48
N VAL A 23 -12.46 -0.97 -4.03
CA VAL A 23 -12.49 -2.15 -4.90
C VAL A 23 -13.85 -2.26 -5.59
N SER A 24 -14.94 -1.92 -4.90
CA SER A 24 -16.25 -1.72 -5.52
C SER A 24 -16.61 -0.23 -5.57
N GLN A 25 -16.89 0.27 -6.77
CA GLN A 25 -17.41 1.63 -6.99
C GLN A 25 -18.94 1.67 -7.08
N GLU A 26 -19.59 0.50 -7.18
CA GLU A 26 -21.04 0.34 -7.28
C GLU A 26 -21.59 -0.41 -6.06
N ASP A 27 -22.90 -0.23 -5.80
CA ASP A 27 -23.64 -0.99 -4.79
C ASP A 27 -23.70 -2.48 -5.19
N THR A 28 -23.61 -3.40 -4.23
CA THR A 28 -23.74 -4.85 -4.50
C THR A 28 -25.20 -5.26 -4.72
N VAL A 29 -25.40 -6.49 -5.20
CA VAL A 29 -26.75 -7.10 -5.29
C VAL A 29 -27.44 -7.04 -3.93
N GLU A 30 -26.73 -7.39 -2.86
CA GLU A 30 -27.24 -7.36 -1.50
C GLU A 30 -27.52 -5.94 -1.00
N ASP A 31 -26.67 -4.96 -1.29
CA ASP A 31 -26.91 -3.54 -0.96
C ASP A 31 -28.19 -3.03 -1.63
N CYS A 32 -28.43 -3.42 -2.89
CA CYS A 32 -29.64 -3.06 -3.65
C CYS A 32 -30.90 -3.73 -3.07
N LEU A 33 -30.82 -5.01 -2.73
CA LEU A 33 -31.92 -5.76 -2.10
C LEU A 33 -32.29 -5.17 -0.74
N ALA A 34 -31.31 -4.82 0.09
CA ALA A 34 -31.53 -4.21 1.40
C ALA A 34 -32.18 -2.81 1.27
N ALA A 35 -31.78 -2.01 0.28
CA ALA A 35 -32.37 -0.70 0.02
C ALA A 35 -33.85 -0.79 -0.42
N LEU A 36 -34.18 -1.79 -1.25
CA LEU A 36 -35.55 -2.08 -1.67
C LEU A 36 -36.41 -2.52 -0.48
N ALA A 37 -35.89 -3.40 0.38
CA ALA A 37 -36.57 -3.85 1.60
C ALA A 37 -36.82 -2.71 2.60
N SER A 38 -35.96 -1.69 2.61
CA SER A 38 -36.05 -0.53 3.51
C SER A 38 -36.96 0.60 2.98
N GLY A 39 -37.68 0.39 1.86
CA GLY A 39 -38.58 1.39 1.29
C GLY A 39 -37.87 2.57 0.61
N GLY A 40 -36.56 2.47 0.36
CA GLY A 40 -35.78 3.53 -0.28
C GLY A 40 -36.10 3.61 -1.77
N SER A 41 -36.76 4.68 -2.22
CA SER A 41 -36.88 5.01 -3.65
C SER A 41 -35.57 5.60 -4.18
N LYS A 42 -34.49 4.80 -4.20
CA LYS A 42 -33.40 5.07 -5.15
C LYS A 42 -33.97 4.65 -6.49
N THR A 43 -34.26 5.63 -7.35
CA THR A 43 -34.66 5.36 -8.72
C THR A 43 -33.68 4.38 -9.34
N LEU A 44 -34.12 3.12 -9.50
CA LEU A 44 -33.51 2.09 -10.35
C LEU A 44 -33.68 2.51 -11.82
N ARG A 45 -33.52 3.80 -12.13
CA ARG A 45 -33.65 4.34 -13.47
C ARG A 45 -32.28 4.25 -14.11
N ARG A 46 -32.15 3.20 -14.93
CA ARG A 46 -31.38 3.19 -16.19
C ARG A 46 -29.89 2.88 -16.06
N ARG A 47 -29.53 1.72 -15.51
CA ARG A 47 -28.24 1.03 -15.75
C ARG A 47 -28.37 -0.49 -15.77
N THR A 48 -29.43 -1.01 -16.40
CA THR A 48 -29.75 -2.44 -16.51
C THR A 48 -28.83 -3.23 -17.47
N SER A 49 -27.53 -2.94 -17.48
CA SER A 49 -26.57 -3.62 -18.35
C SER A 49 -25.19 -3.88 -17.74
N ILE A 50 -25.03 -3.75 -16.41
CA ILE A 50 -23.82 -4.17 -15.70
C ILE A 50 -24.22 -5.21 -14.67
N SER A 51 -23.62 -6.41 -14.74
CA SER A 51 -23.84 -7.47 -13.76
C SER A 51 -23.31 -7.00 -12.40
N LEU A 52 -24.23 -6.62 -11.51
CA LEU A 52 -23.90 -6.29 -10.12
C LEU A 52 -23.20 -7.47 -9.45
N LEU A 53 -22.18 -7.17 -8.65
CA LEU A 53 -21.42 -8.17 -7.93
C LEU A 53 -22.12 -8.55 -6.63
N SER A 54 -21.99 -9.82 -6.24
CA SER A 54 -22.37 -10.23 -4.89
C SER A 54 -21.34 -9.77 -3.85
N ASN A 55 -21.73 -9.74 -2.58
CA ASN A 55 -20.83 -9.46 -1.47
C ASN A 55 -19.62 -10.40 -1.45
N ASP A 56 -19.82 -11.69 -1.74
CA ASP A 56 -18.74 -12.69 -1.79
C ASP A 56 -17.77 -12.41 -2.97
N GLN A 57 -18.28 -11.95 -4.11
CA GLN A 57 -17.44 -11.53 -5.24
C GLN A 57 -16.63 -10.28 -4.91
N VAL A 58 -17.24 -9.28 -4.26
CA VAL A 58 -16.52 -8.06 -3.84
C VAL A 58 -15.48 -8.40 -2.77
N ARG A 59 -15.84 -9.20 -1.76
CA ARG A 59 -14.92 -9.69 -0.73
C ARG A 59 -13.72 -10.41 -1.36
N SER A 60 -13.96 -11.30 -2.33
CA SER A 60 -12.88 -11.97 -3.06
C SER A 60 -11.93 -10.99 -3.74
N ARG A 61 -12.47 -9.91 -4.35
CA ARG A 61 -11.65 -8.86 -4.98
C ARG A 61 -10.84 -8.08 -3.95
N VAL A 62 -11.42 -7.76 -2.78
CA VAL A 62 -10.72 -7.08 -1.68
C VAL A 62 -9.57 -7.94 -1.15
N VAL A 63 -9.80 -9.23 -0.94
CA VAL A 63 -8.73 -10.17 -0.52
C VAL A 63 -7.61 -10.22 -1.55
N ARG A 64 -7.93 -10.37 -2.84
CA ARG A 64 -6.90 -10.37 -3.90
C ARG A 64 -6.13 -9.05 -3.99
N GLU A 65 -6.82 -7.92 -3.85
CA GLU A 65 -6.18 -6.60 -3.84
C GLU A 65 -5.21 -6.46 -2.67
N LEU A 66 -5.60 -6.89 -1.47
CA LEU A 66 -4.74 -6.87 -0.29
C LEU A 66 -3.44 -7.66 -0.52
N ILE A 67 -3.56 -8.90 -1.03
CA ILE A 67 -2.41 -9.79 -1.29
C ILE A 67 -1.53 -9.25 -2.41
N ASN A 68 -2.12 -8.87 -3.55
CA ASN A 68 -1.34 -8.36 -4.68
C ASN A 68 -0.61 -7.07 -4.32
N THR A 69 -1.27 -6.14 -3.62
CA THR A 69 -0.62 -4.92 -3.18
C THR A 69 0.42 -5.14 -2.07
N GLU A 70 0.32 -6.23 -1.30
CA GLU A 70 1.37 -6.65 -0.37
C GLU A 70 2.59 -7.20 -1.12
N ARG A 71 2.38 -8.06 -2.13
CA ARG A 71 3.45 -8.56 -3.02
C ARG A 71 4.22 -7.41 -3.69
N ASP A 72 3.48 -6.46 -4.25
CA ASP A 72 4.07 -5.29 -4.89
C ASP A 72 4.88 -4.47 -3.88
N PHE A 73 4.38 -4.32 -2.66
CA PHE A 73 5.06 -3.58 -1.60
C PHE A 73 6.35 -4.27 -1.14
N VAL A 74 6.30 -5.58 -0.85
CA VAL A 74 7.49 -6.36 -0.48
C VAL A 74 8.54 -6.35 -1.59
N LYS A 75 8.10 -6.46 -2.85
CA LYS A 75 8.99 -6.33 -4.01
C LYS A 75 9.68 -4.98 -4.05
N VAL A 76 8.94 -3.88 -3.85
CA VAL A 76 9.51 -2.54 -3.79
C VAL A 76 10.54 -2.42 -2.66
N LEU A 77 10.23 -2.91 -1.46
CA LEU A 77 11.19 -2.91 -0.34
C LEU A 77 12.48 -3.66 -0.68
N HIS A 78 12.35 -4.83 -1.30
CA HIS A 78 13.48 -5.64 -1.74
C HIS A 78 14.33 -4.90 -2.79
N ASP A 79 13.68 -4.30 -3.79
CA ASP A 79 14.38 -3.53 -4.83
C ASP A 79 15.09 -2.29 -4.27
N VAL A 80 14.52 -1.64 -3.24
CA VAL A 80 15.18 -0.52 -2.54
C VAL A 80 16.39 -1.02 -1.74
N SER A 81 16.24 -2.13 -1.01
CA SER A 81 17.30 -2.74 -0.22
C SER A 81 18.49 -3.15 -1.09
N GLU A 82 18.24 -3.92 -2.15
CA GLU A 82 19.30 -4.42 -3.03
C GLU A 82 19.84 -3.36 -4.01
N GLY A 83 18.96 -2.47 -4.49
CA GLY A 83 19.29 -1.51 -5.54
C GLY A 83 19.93 -0.22 -5.04
N TYR A 84 19.60 0.21 -3.83
CA TYR A 84 20.08 1.47 -3.27
C TYR A 84 20.88 1.24 -2.00
N LEU A 85 20.31 0.59 -0.99
CA LEU A 85 20.98 0.43 0.31
C LEU A 85 22.28 -0.36 0.17
N ALA A 86 22.25 -1.51 -0.51
CA ALA A 86 23.45 -2.32 -0.75
C ALA A 86 24.51 -1.56 -1.58
N GLU A 87 24.09 -0.81 -2.60
CA GLU A 87 25.01 0.00 -3.42
C GLU A 87 25.61 1.17 -2.62
N CYS A 88 24.83 1.84 -1.76
CA CYS A 88 25.34 2.89 -0.88
C CYS A 88 26.40 2.32 0.07
N ARG A 89 26.18 1.13 0.64
CA ARG A 89 27.14 0.43 1.51
C ARG A 89 28.43 0.05 0.78
N ARG A 90 28.37 -0.23 -0.53
CA ARG A 90 29.55 -0.52 -1.36
C ARG A 90 30.38 0.74 -1.65
N ARG A 91 29.77 1.93 -1.63
CA ARG A 91 30.41 3.23 -1.92
C ARG A 91 30.78 3.98 -0.65
N ASN A 92 31.73 3.42 0.11
CA ASN A 92 32.27 4.06 1.32
C ASN A 92 32.98 5.41 1.05
N ASP A 93 33.33 5.69 -0.21
CA ASP A 93 33.86 6.96 -0.68
C ASP A 93 32.77 8.04 -0.83
N MET A 94 31.50 7.65 -0.94
CA MET A 94 30.36 8.55 -1.10
C MET A 94 29.48 8.65 0.15
N PHE A 95 29.30 7.56 0.90
CA PHE A 95 28.34 7.53 2.01
C PHE A 95 29.00 7.09 3.30
N SER A 96 28.79 7.85 4.38
CA SER A 96 29.12 7.39 5.73
C SER A 96 28.08 6.39 6.25
N PRO A 97 28.44 5.48 7.18
CA PRO A 97 27.48 4.59 7.82
C PRO A 97 26.31 5.33 8.47
N GLU A 98 26.55 6.49 9.07
CA GLU A 98 25.54 7.33 9.72
C GLU A 98 24.59 7.95 8.70
N GLN A 99 25.09 8.38 7.53
CA GLN A 99 24.24 8.88 6.44
C GLN A 99 23.33 7.76 5.91
N ILE A 100 23.87 6.55 5.71
CA ILE A 100 23.09 5.38 5.29
C ILE A 100 22.01 5.07 6.33
N GLN A 101 22.35 5.02 7.61
CA GLN A 101 21.38 4.80 8.68
C GLN A 101 20.30 5.88 8.72
N THR A 102 20.66 7.14 8.46
CA THR A 102 19.71 8.27 8.42
C THR A 102 18.74 8.16 7.25
N ILE A 103 19.22 7.78 6.07
CA ILE A 103 18.40 7.70 4.84
C ILE A 103 17.46 6.49 4.89
N PHE A 104 17.96 5.32 5.30
CA PHE A 104 17.20 4.06 5.19
C PHE A 104 16.54 3.63 6.51
N GLY A 105 16.99 4.12 7.66
CA GLY A 105 16.43 3.76 8.97
C GLY A 105 16.43 2.25 9.20
N ASN A 106 15.30 1.72 9.65
CA ASN A 106 15.07 0.28 9.86
C ASN A 106 14.39 -0.41 8.66
N LEU A 107 14.67 0.01 7.43
CA LEU A 107 14.05 -0.54 6.20
C LEU A 107 14.20 -2.05 6.06
N GLU A 108 15.39 -2.60 6.38
CA GLU A 108 15.64 -4.04 6.30
C GLU A 108 14.81 -4.84 7.30
N ASP A 109 14.59 -4.29 8.49
CA ASP A 109 13.72 -4.91 9.50
C ASP A 109 12.26 -4.92 9.01
N ILE A 110 11.81 -3.84 8.38
CA ILE A 110 10.48 -3.79 7.74
C ILE A 110 10.37 -4.81 6.61
N LEU A 111 11.40 -4.94 5.76
CA LEU A 111 11.42 -5.93 4.69
C LEU A 111 11.34 -7.36 5.23
N ALA A 112 12.12 -7.68 6.26
CA ALA A 112 12.09 -9.00 6.89
C ALA A 112 10.70 -9.30 7.50
N PHE A 113 10.14 -8.34 8.24
CA PHE A 113 8.79 -8.44 8.79
C PHE A 113 7.75 -8.64 7.70
N GLN A 114 7.76 -7.82 6.65
CA GLN A 114 6.75 -7.86 5.60
C GLN A 114 6.85 -9.09 4.70
N SER A 115 8.06 -9.63 4.52
CA SER A 115 8.26 -10.90 3.82
C SER A 115 7.58 -12.04 4.61
N SER A 116 7.78 -12.10 5.93
CA SER A 116 7.12 -13.09 6.78
C SER A 116 5.60 -12.88 6.86
N PHE A 117 5.15 -11.63 6.93
CA PHE A 117 3.73 -11.30 6.93
C PHE A 117 3.04 -11.72 5.62
N LEU A 118 3.67 -11.46 4.46
CA LEU A 118 3.18 -11.88 3.15
C LEU A 118 3.10 -13.39 3.03
N GLU A 119 4.10 -14.13 3.48
CA GLU A 119 4.11 -15.60 3.45
C GLU A 119 2.91 -16.19 4.23
N ASP A 120 2.65 -15.68 5.44
CA ASP A 120 1.48 -16.11 6.23
C ASP A 120 0.14 -15.71 5.58
N LEU A 121 0.09 -14.55 4.93
CA LEU A 121 -1.08 -14.09 4.20
C LEU A 121 -1.40 -15.01 3.01
N GLU A 122 -0.38 -15.39 2.25
CA GLU A 122 -0.51 -16.32 1.12
C GLU A 122 -0.89 -17.73 1.58
N THR A 123 -0.36 -18.18 2.72
CA THR A 123 -0.70 -19.48 3.32
C THR A 123 -2.17 -19.55 3.75
N LYS A 124 -2.74 -18.43 4.21
CA LYS A 124 -4.15 -18.33 4.62
C LYS A 124 -5.12 -18.08 3.46
N LEU A 125 -4.60 -17.83 2.26
CA LEU A 125 -5.40 -17.59 1.07
C LEU A 125 -5.92 -18.91 0.48
N ASP A 126 -7.23 -18.97 0.30
CA ASP A 126 -7.89 -20.02 -0.48
C ASP A 126 -8.02 -19.49 -1.91
N TRP A 127 -7.21 -20.01 -2.83
CA TRP A 127 -7.17 -19.55 -4.21
C TRP A 127 -8.47 -19.85 -4.98
N ASP A 128 -9.17 -20.93 -4.62
CA ASP A 128 -10.41 -21.35 -5.24
C ASP A 128 -11.62 -20.60 -4.67
N ALA A 129 -11.54 -20.21 -3.40
CA ALA A 129 -12.57 -19.41 -2.73
C ALA A 129 -11.99 -18.26 -1.87
N PRO A 130 -11.45 -17.18 -2.47
CA PRO A 130 -10.81 -16.09 -1.71
C PRO A 130 -11.71 -15.40 -0.68
N TYR A 131 -13.02 -15.39 -0.89
CA TYR A 131 -13.99 -14.87 0.07
C TYR A 131 -14.07 -15.69 1.37
N LYS A 132 -13.60 -16.94 1.39
CA LYS A 132 -13.56 -17.77 2.60
C LYS A 132 -12.28 -17.56 3.41
N SER A 133 -11.29 -16.85 2.88
CA SER A 133 -9.99 -16.69 3.54
C SER A 133 -10.08 -15.87 4.83
N CYS A 134 -9.43 -16.36 5.89
CA CYS A 134 -9.39 -15.76 7.22
C CYS A 134 -8.20 -14.79 7.40
N ILE A 135 -8.17 -13.74 6.58
CA ILE A 135 -7.04 -12.79 6.52
C ILE A 135 -6.84 -12.01 7.84
N GLY A 136 -7.91 -11.75 8.58
CA GLY A 136 -7.84 -10.97 9.83
C GLY A 136 -6.98 -11.63 10.93
N GLU A 137 -6.93 -12.96 10.99
CA GLU A 137 -6.09 -13.69 11.94
C GLU A 137 -4.61 -13.39 11.73
N THR A 138 -4.17 -13.27 10.47
CA THR A 138 -2.78 -12.97 10.14
C THR A 138 -2.36 -11.59 10.66
N PHE A 139 -3.22 -10.58 10.51
CA PHE A 139 -2.97 -9.25 11.09
C PHE A 139 -2.87 -9.27 12.61
N LEU A 140 -3.69 -10.08 13.28
CA LEU A 140 -3.64 -10.24 14.74
C LEU A 140 -2.36 -10.95 15.18
N LYS A 141 -1.95 -12.03 14.49
CA LYS A 141 -0.69 -12.75 14.73
C LYS A 141 0.52 -11.80 14.67
N HIS A 142 0.52 -10.89 13.71
CA HIS A 142 1.63 -9.96 13.42
C HIS A 142 1.51 -8.58 14.06
N LYS A 143 0.50 -8.34 14.92
CA LYS A 143 0.19 -7.03 15.50
C LYS A 143 1.39 -6.31 16.14
N SER A 144 2.25 -7.03 16.84
CA SER A 144 3.43 -6.47 17.50
C SER A 144 4.48 -5.97 16.50
N GLY A 145 4.66 -6.66 15.37
CA GLY A 145 5.63 -6.32 14.33
C GLY A 145 5.36 -4.94 13.70
N PHE A 146 4.08 -4.60 13.48
CA PHE A 146 3.70 -3.29 12.95
C PHE A 146 4.16 -2.10 13.81
N ARG A 147 4.56 -2.30 15.08
CA ARG A 147 5.10 -1.21 15.92
C ARG A 147 6.39 -0.61 15.37
N MET A 148 7.19 -1.38 14.61
CA MET A 148 8.44 -0.90 14.03
C MET A 148 8.25 0.24 13.01
N TYR A 149 7.05 0.35 12.42
CA TYR A 149 6.69 1.47 11.56
C TYR A 149 6.70 2.81 12.29
N SER A 150 6.49 2.82 13.62
CA SER A 150 6.59 4.05 14.40
C SER A 150 7.98 4.64 14.32
N GLU A 151 9.02 3.81 14.43
CA GLU A 151 10.40 4.26 14.31
C GLU A 151 10.70 4.80 12.92
N TYR A 152 10.32 4.04 11.88
CA TYR A 152 10.51 4.44 10.49
C TYR A 152 9.82 5.77 10.16
N CYS A 153 8.56 5.93 10.58
CA CYS A 153 7.80 7.15 10.33
C CYS A 153 8.40 8.35 11.08
N ASN A 154 8.97 8.14 12.27
CA ASN A 154 9.59 9.20 13.05
C ASN A 154 10.93 9.66 12.44
N SER A 155 11.69 8.77 11.81
CA SER A 155 12.97 9.09 11.15
C SER A 155 12.81 9.58 9.71
N HIS A 156 11.69 9.24 9.04
CA HIS A 156 11.44 9.56 7.63
C HIS A 156 11.63 11.06 7.26
N PRO A 157 11.16 12.06 8.04
CA PRO A 157 11.39 13.46 7.71
C PRO A 157 12.88 13.83 7.60
N MET A 158 13.72 13.24 8.45
CA MET A 158 15.17 13.47 8.40
C MET A 158 15.79 12.77 7.19
N ALA A 159 15.36 11.55 6.87
CA ALA A 159 15.78 10.86 5.64
C ALA A 159 15.52 11.69 4.38
N ILE A 160 14.34 12.31 4.29
CA ILE A 160 13.98 13.18 3.16
C ILE A 160 14.87 14.43 3.12
N ALA A 161 15.11 15.08 4.25
CA ALA A 161 15.99 16.25 4.31
C ALA A 161 17.42 15.92 3.86
N THR A 162 17.99 14.81 4.35
CA THR A 162 19.31 14.33 3.94
C THR A 162 19.35 14.01 2.44
N LEU A 163 18.34 13.34 1.90
CA LEU A 163 18.28 13.06 0.46
C LEU A 163 18.21 14.33 -0.39
N GLN A 164 17.42 15.32 0.04
CA GLN A 164 17.31 16.61 -0.67
C GLN A 164 18.64 17.37 -0.70
N GLU A 165 19.42 17.30 0.37
CA GLU A 165 20.77 17.85 0.43
C GLU A 165 21.70 17.11 -0.54
N LEU A 166 21.71 15.78 -0.50
CA LEU A 166 22.54 14.96 -1.40
C LEU A 166 22.19 15.20 -2.88
N TYR A 167 20.91 15.36 -3.21
CA TYR A 167 20.47 15.65 -4.59
C TYR A 167 20.97 16.98 -5.15
N GLN A 168 21.45 17.91 -4.31
CA GLN A 168 22.11 19.14 -4.78
C GLN A 168 23.48 18.86 -5.41
N HIS A 169 24.06 17.69 -5.13
CA HIS A 169 25.37 17.29 -5.62
C HIS A 169 25.24 16.32 -6.79
N ASN A 170 25.75 16.72 -7.96
CA ASN A 170 25.59 15.99 -9.24
C ASN A 170 26.09 14.54 -9.20
N ASN A 171 27.12 14.23 -8.40
CA ASN A 171 27.63 12.86 -8.23
C ASN A 171 26.60 11.94 -7.55
N TYR A 172 25.86 12.42 -6.53
CA TYR A 172 24.83 11.64 -5.86
C TYR A 172 23.59 11.48 -6.72
N SER A 173 23.15 12.54 -7.41
CA SER A 173 21.99 12.46 -8.33
C SER A 173 22.24 11.45 -9.44
N LYS A 174 23.43 11.44 -10.04
CA LYS A 174 23.84 10.43 -11.03
C LYS A 174 23.93 9.03 -10.45
N PHE A 175 24.43 8.90 -9.21
CA PHE A 175 24.53 7.61 -8.54
C PHE A 175 23.14 7.01 -8.30
N PHE A 176 22.21 7.75 -7.72
CA PHE A 176 20.84 7.27 -7.47
C PHE A 176 20.11 6.95 -8.77
N GLU A 177 20.31 7.75 -9.82
CA GLU A 177 19.75 7.45 -11.14
C GLU A 177 20.34 6.17 -11.74
N ALA A 178 21.65 5.92 -11.59
CA ALA A 178 22.27 4.68 -12.01
C ALA A 178 21.72 3.46 -11.25
N CYS A 179 21.55 3.57 -9.93
CA CYS A 179 20.89 2.55 -9.10
C CYS A 179 19.49 2.22 -9.62
N ARG A 180 18.68 3.25 -9.90
CA ARG A 180 17.32 3.11 -10.45
C ARG A 180 17.32 2.34 -11.77
N LEU A 181 18.17 2.74 -12.71
CA LEU A 181 18.27 2.15 -14.04
C LEU A 181 18.77 0.70 -13.98
N MET A 182 19.77 0.40 -13.15
CA MET A 182 20.30 -0.96 -13.00
C MET A 182 19.27 -1.96 -12.47
N ARG A 183 18.32 -1.50 -11.64
CA ARG A 183 17.20 -2.32 -11.15
C ARG A 183 15.99 -2.34 -12.07
N GLY A 184 16.00 -1.58 -13.18
CA GLY A 184 14.83 -1.44 -14.06
C GLY A 184 13.63 -0.80 -13.35
N LEU A 185 13.90 0.08 -12.37
CA LEU A 185 12.86 0.73 -11.59
C LEU A 185 12.19 1.84 -12.39
N ILE A 186 10.89 2.01 -12.18
CA ILE A 186 10.11 3.11 -12.76
C ILE A 186 10.71 4.46 -12.36
N GLU A 187 10.44 5.50 -13.15
CA GLU A 187 10.99 6.85 -12.95
C GLU A 187 10.36 7.56 -11.75
N ILE A 188 10.67 7.05 -10.57
CA ILE A 188 10.35 7.61 -9.27
C ILE A 188 11.69 7.82 -8.53
N PRO A 189 11.93 9.01 -7.97
CA PRO A 189 13.12 9.26 -7.16
C PRO A 189 13.10 8.46 -5.84
N LEU A 190 14.26 8.31 -5.19
CA LEU A 190 14.42 7.42 -4.03
C LEU A 190 13.51 7.83 -2.85
N ASP A 191 13.31 9.14 -2.64
CA ASP A 191 12.36 9.67 -1.66
C ASP A 191 10.93 9.13 -1.87
N GLY A 192 10.48 9.03 -3.11
CA GLY A 192 9.18 8.43 -3.45
C GLY A 192 9.08 6.96 -3.05
N TYR A 193 10.17 6.19 -3.21
CA TYR A 193 10.23 4.80 -2.77
C TYR A 193 10.26 4.67 -1.24
N LEU A 194 11.02 5.53 -0.55
CA LEU A 194 11.10 5.55 0.91
C LEU A 194 9.80 6.03 1.57
N LEU A 195 8.90 6.67 0.83
CA LEU A 195 7.56 7.01 1.32
C LEU A 195 6.61 5.80 1.34
N THR A 196 6.92 4.72 0.61
CA THR A 196 6.01 3.58 0.47
C THR A 196 5.67 2.85 1.78
N PRO A 197 6.57 2.69 2.78
CA PRO A 197 6.19 2.08 4.06
C PRO A 197 5.20 2.96 4.86
N VAL A 198 5.40 4.28 4.83
CA VAL A 198 4.49 5.26 5.45
C VAL A 198 3.10 5.20 4.79
N GLN A 199 3.05 5.05 3.47
CA GLN A 199 1.79 4.87 2.76
C GLN A 199 1.14 3.52 3.07
N ARG A 200 1.92 2.44 3.16
CA ARG A 200 1.41 1.08 3.38
C ARG A 200 0.71 0.98 4.73
N ILE A 201 1.33 1.45 5.80
CA ILE A 201 0.74 1.39 7.15
C ILE A 201 -0.59 2.15 7.24
N CYS A 202 -0.73 3.24 6.49
CA CYS A 202 -1.98 4.02 6.39
C CYS A 202 -3.06 3.35 5.52
N LYS A 203 -2.70 2.43 4.61
CA LYS A 203 -3.64 1.76 3.71
C LYS A 203 -4.32 0.54 4.35
N TYR A 204 -3.67 -0.14 5.30
CA TYR A 204 -4.26 -1.32 5.94
C TYR A 204 -5.62 -1.07 6.59
N PRO A 205 -5.86 0.02 7.37
CA PRO A 205 -7.17 0.28 7.94
C PRO A 205 -8.26 0.42 6.88
N LEU A 206 -7.95 1.03 5.72
CA LEU A 206 -8.90 1.20 4.62
C LEU A 206 -9.26 -0.14 3.97
N GLN A 207 -8.27 -0.99 3.74
CA GLN A 207 -8.46 -2.33 3.18
C GLN A 207 -9.25 -3.23 4.15
N LEU A 208 -8.92 -3.21 5.44
CA LEU A 208 -9.61 -3.99 6.47
C LEU A 208 -11.05 -3.51 6.69
N ALA A 209 -11.31 -2.20 6.66
CA ALA A 209 -12.67 -1.66 6.76
C ALA A 209 -13.53 -2.09 5.57
N GLU A 210 -12.99 -2.05 4.35
CA GLU A 210 -13.70 -2.54 3.17
C GLU A 210 -13.91 -4.06 3.20
N LEU A 211 -12.91 -4.83 3.66
CA LEU A 211 -13.04 -6.27 3.86
C LEU A 211 -14.16 -6.59 4.85
N LEU A 212 -14.22 -5.86 5.97
CA LEU A 212 -15.24 -6.02 7.01
C LEU A 212 -16.64 -5.70 6.48
N LYS A 213 -16.81 -4.66 5.64
CA LYS A 213 -18.10 -4.30 5.01
C LYS A 213 -18.73 -5.50 4.29
N TYR A 214 -17.91 -6.32 3.64
CA TYR A 214 -18.37 -7.49 2.88
C TYR A 214 -18.13 -8.82 3.61
N THR A 215 -17.89 -8.80 4.93
CA THR A 215 -17.83 -10.01 5.77
C THR A 215 -19.18 -10.22 6.43
N LYS A 216 -19.81 -11.39 6.21
CA LYS A 216 -21.04 -11.74 6.93
C LYS A 216 -20.73 -11.90 8.42
N VAL A 217 -21.52 -11.26 9.28
CA VAL A 217 -21.52 -11.56 10.71
C VAL A 217 -22.33 -12.85 10.86
N ASN A 218 -21.69 -13.95 11.25
CA ASN A 218 -22.43 -15.13 11.68
C ASN A 218 -23.05 -14.76 13.05
N ILE A 219 -24.31 -14.34 13.03
CA ILE A 219 -25.16 -14.20 14.23
C ILE A 219 -25.86 -15.53 14.45
#